data_AF-A0A2S1ESE9-F1
#
_entry.id   AF-A0A2S1ESE9-F1
#
_cell.length_a   1.000
_cell.length_b   1.000
_cell.length_c   1.000
_cell.angle_alpha   90.00
_cell.angle_beta   90.00
_cell.angle_gamma   90.00
#
_symmetry.space_group_name_H-M   'P 1'
#
loop_
_entity.id
_entity.type
_entity.pdbx_description
1 polymer ?
#
loop_
_entity_poly.entity_id
_entity_poly.type
_entity_poly.pdbx_seq_one_letter_code
_entity_poly.pdbx_strand_id
1 'polypeptide(L)'
;MSQQTKVVTGINTRLSYANIWEPKSINGGKEKYSVSLIIPKSDQKTVAAIEKATNAAIQEGIGKFGGKKPNKATLKLPLRDGEPLGGHASASDDFTAIDDSSDDNFLA
;
A
#
# COMPACT_ATOMS: atom_id res chain seq x y z
N MET A 1 -21.18 4.23 -7.94
CA MET A 1 -19.98 3.40 -8.12
C MET A 1 -20.43 1.96 -8.21
N SER A 2 -20.05 1.22 -9.25
CA SER A 2 -20.41 -0.20 -9.35
C SER A 2 -19.71 -0.97 -8.22
N GLN A 3 -20.37 -1.98 -7.66
CA GLN A 3 -19.75 -2.86 -6.66
C GLN A 3 -18.53 -3.62 -7.22
N GLN A 4 -18.37 -3.66 -8.55
CA GLN A 4 -17.20 -4.27 -9.21
C GLN A 4 -15.90 -3.48 -9.06
N THR A 5 -15.95 -2.19 -8.74
CA THR A 5 -14.73 -1.33 -8.60
C THR A 5 -14.29 -1.13 -7.16
N LYS A 6 -15.08 -1.61 -6.19
CA LYS A 6 -14.75 -1.55 -4.76
C LYS A 6 -13.91 -2.76 -4.35
N VAL A 7 -12.83 -2.50 -3.61
CA VAL A 7 -11.98 -3.54 -3.01
C VAL A 7 -11.81 -3.26 -1.52
N VAL A 8 -11.86 -4.31 -0.71
CA VAL A 8 -11.50 -4.29 0.71
C VAL A 8 -10.22 -5.10 0.86
N THR A 9 -9.18 -4.50 1.43
CA THR A 9 -7.86 -5.14 1.57
C THR A 9 -7.79 -6.03 2.82
N GLY A 10 -6.84 -6.98 2.83
CA GLY A 10 -6.63 -7.87 3.98
C GLY A 10 -6.07 -7.17 5.22
N ILE A 11 -6.20 -7.84 6.38
CA ILE A 11 -5.78 -7.32 7.71
C ILE A 11 -4.28 -6.98 7.80
N ASN A 12 -3.44 -7.65 7.01
CA ASN A 12 -1.99 -7.44 6.99
C ASN A 12 -1.56 -6.24 6.10
N THR A 13 -2.50 -5.44 5.61
CA THR A 13 -2.18 -4.24 4.83
C THR A 13 -1.64 -3.16 5.76
N ARG A 14 -0.41 -2.71 5.52
CA ARG A 14 0.21 -1.64 6.32
C ARG A 14 -0.13 -0.27 5.72
N LEU A 15 -0.50 0.67 6.58
CA LEU A 15 -0.69 2.07 6.19
C LEU A 15 0.66 2.82 6.30
N SER A 16 1.03 3.52 5.23
CA SER A 16 2.17 4.43 5.21
C SER A 16 1.71 5.83 4.77
N TYR A 17 2.36 6.87 5.30
CA TYR A 17 2.00 8.28 5.07
C TYR A 17 0.49 8.54 5.27
N ALA A 18 -0.06 8.06 6.39
CA ALA A 18 -1.49 8.09 6.66
C ALA A 18 -1.98 9.48 7.09
N ASN A 19 -2.59 10.21 6.17
CA ASN A 19 -3.32 11.46 6.42
C ASN A 19 -4.83 11.15 6.47
N ILE A 20 -5.25 10.43 7.52
CA ILE A 20 -6.62 9.91 7.68
C ILE A 20 -7.47 10.73 8.66
N TRP A 21 -6.83 11.41 9.62
CA TRP A 21 -7.49 12.23 10.62
C TRP A 21 -7.66 13.68 10.15
N GLU A 22 -6.67 14.20 9.44
CA GLU A 22 -6.67 15.54 8.88
C GLU A 22 -6.16 15.50 7.43
N PRO A 23 -6.75 16.30 6.52
CA PRO A 23 -6.32 16.34 5.13
C PRO A 23 -4.98 17.08 5.01
N LYS A 24 -4.14 16.66 4.07
CA LYS A 24 -2.83 17.29 3.85
C LYS A 24 -2.64 17.67 2.39
N SER A 25 -1.99 18.81 2.16
CA SER A 25 -1.49 19.17 0.83
C SER A 25 -0.22 18.38 0.53
N ILE A 26 -0.19 17.68 -0.60
CA ILE A 26 0.99 16.97 -1.09
C ILE A 26 1.47 17.69 -2.34
N ASN A 27 2.73 18.11 -2.35
CA ASN A 27 3.39 18.80 -3.47
C ASN A 27 2.64 20.05 -3.96
N GLY A 28 2.08 20.85 -3.03
CA GLY A 28 1.34 22.07 -3.36
C GLY A 28 -0.06 21.83 -3.97
N GLY A 29 -0.55 20.58 -3.96
CA GLY A 29 -1.90 20.26 -4.40
C GLY A 29 -2.98 20.66 -3.38
N LYS A 30 -4.25 20.54 -3.78
CA LYS A 30 -5.38 20.69 -2.85
C LYS A 30 -5.28 19.68 -1.70
N GLU A 31 -5.60 20.12 -0.48
CA GLU A 31 -5.64 19.28 0.71
C GLU A 31 -6.60 18.10 0.54
N LYS A 32 -6.11 16.90 0.84
CA LYS A 32 -6.88 15.65 0.73
C LYS A 32 -6.49 14.68 1.83
N TYR A 33 -7.47 13.89 2.27
CA TYR A 33 -7.19 12.66 2.98
C TYR A 33 -6.50 11.67 2.03
N SER A 34 -5.44 11.04 2.51
CA SER A 34 -4.62 10.17 1.68
C SER A 34 -3.86 9.16 2.52
N VAL A 35 -3.56 8.01 1.93
CA VAL A 35 -2.75 6.97 2.54
C VAL A 35 -2.09 6.14 1.44
N SER A 36 -0.86 5.69 1.67
CA SER A 36 -0.20 4.68 0.85
C SER A 36 -0.43 3.31 1.49
N LEU A 37 -1.13 2.43 0.78
CA LEU A 37 -1.42 1.07 1.23
C LEU A 37 -0.30 0.14 0.78
N ILE A 38 0.37 -0.52 1.72
CA ILE A 38 1.38 -1.54 1.45
C ILE A 38 0.71 -2.90 1.64
N ILE A 39 0.48 -3.60 0.54
CA ILE A 39 -0.17 -4.92 0.50
C ILE A 39 0.95 -5.97 0.41
N PRO A 40 1.01 -6.96 1.33
CA PRO A 40 1.98 -8.04 1.23
C PRO A 40 1.86 -8.80 -0.09
N LYS A 41 2.99 -9.11 -0.75
CA LYS A 41 3.00 -9.91 -1.99
C LYS A 41 2.38 -11.30 -1.83
N SER A 42 2.29 -11.82 -0.59
CA SER A 42 1.60 -13.08 -0.29
C SER A 42 0.07 -12.99 -0.37
N ASP A 43 -0.53 -11.79 -0.26
CA ASP A 43 -1.98 -11.57 -0.34
C ASP A 43 -2.45 -11.49 -1.80
N GLN A 44 -2.37 -12.63 -2.48
CA GLN A 44 -2.78 -12.79 -3.88
C GLN A 44 -4.27 -12.50 -4.09
N LYS A 45 -5.11 -12.68 -3.06
CA LYS A 45 -6.55 -12.41 -3.13
C LYS A 45 -6.82 -10.93 -3.31
N THR A 46 -6.20 -10.10 -2.48
CA THR A 46 -6.33 -8.64 -2.57
C THR A 46 -5.77 -8.12 -3.89
N VAL A 47 -4.58 -8.59 -4.31
CA VAL A 47 -3.95 -8.19 -5.59
C VAL A 47 -4.87 -8.51 -6.78
N ALA A 48 -5.37 -9.74 -6.88
CA ALA A 48 -6.27 -10.14 -7.96
C ALA A 48 -7.58 -9.32 -7.95
N ALA A 49 -8.12 -8.99 -6.77
CA ALA A 49 -9.32 -8.15 -6.66
C ALA A 49 -9.07 -6.73 -7.19
N ILE A 50 -7.91 -6.12 -6.89
CA ILE A 50 -7.52 -4.80 -7.39
C ILE A 50 -7.35 -4.83 -8.92
N GLU A 51 -6.71 -5.85 -9.46
CA GLU A 51 -6.55 -5.99 -10.91
C GLU A 51 -7.89 -6.12 -11.63
N LYS A 52 -8.80 -6.93 -11.06
CA LYS A 52 -10.17 -7.09 -11.57
C LYS A 52 -10.95 -5.78 -11.53
N ALA A 53 -10.90 -5.07 -10.39
CA ALA A 53 -11.55 -3.77 -10.22
C ALA A 53 -11.00 -2.72 -11.19
N THR A 54 -9.68 -2.72 -11.42
CA THR A 54 -9.02 -1.82 -12.38
C THR A 54 -9.49 -2.11 -13.81
N ASN A 55 -9.57 -3.38 -14.20
CA ASN A 55 -10.07 -3.75 -15.52
C ASN A 55 -11.55 -3.37 -15.70
N ALA A 56 -12.38 -3.55 -14.67
CA ALA A 56 -13.78 -3.13 -14.68
C ALA A 56 -13.92 -1.60 -14.84
N ALA A 57 -13.13 -0.83 -14.09
CA ALA A 57 -13.10 0.63 -14.22
C ALA A 57 -12.67 1.10 -15.62
N ILE A 58 -11.71 0.40 -16.24
CA ILE A 58 -11.33 0.69 -17.64
C ILE A 58 -12.50 0.43 -18.59
N GLN A 59 -13.24 -0.68 -18.42
CA GLN A 59 -14.41 -0.99 -19.25
C GLN A 59 -15.52 0.07 -19.10
N GLU A 60 -15.87 0.42 -17.86
CA GLU A 60 -16.86 1.46 -17.57
C GLU A 60 -16.43 2.83 -18.13
N GLY A 61 -15.11 3.09 -18.16
CA GLY A 61 -14.53 4.33 -18.65
C GLY A 61 -14.36 4.42 -20.18
N ILE A 62 -14.61 3.37 -20.97
CA ILE A 62 -14.33 3.35 -22.41
C ILE A 62 -15.00 4.51 -23.16
N GLY A 63 -16.21 4.90 -22.76
CA GLY A 63 -16.92 6.04 -23.36
C GLY A 63 -16.13 7.35 -23.25
N LYS A 64 -15.36 7.55 -22.18
CA LYS A 64 -14.50 8.73 -22.00
C LYS A 64 -13.26 8.72 -22.89
N PHE A 65 -12.90 7.57 -23.46
CA PHE A 65 -11.78 7.39 -24.38
C PHE A 65 -12.23 7.31 -25.85
N GLY A 66 -13.42 7.83 -26.17
CA GLY A 66 -13.94 7.83 -27.55
C GLY A 66 -14.31 6.44 -28.06
N GLY A 67 -14.69 5.53 -27.16
CA GLY A 67 -15.17 4.19 -27.53
C GLY A 67 -14.09 3.14 -27.74
N LYS A 68 -12.80 3.52 -27.73
CA LYS A 68 -11.68 2.57 -27.87
C LYS A 68 -11.07 2.26 -26.51
N LYS A 69 -10.80 0.98 -26.26
CA LYS A 69 -10.11 0.55 -25.05
C LYS A 69 -8.66 1.07 -25.08
N PRO A 70 -8.24 1.93 -24.13
CA PRO A 70 -6.87 2.41 -24.07
C PRO A 70 -5.89 1.26 -23.77
N ASN A 71 -4.65 1.39 -24.24
CA ASN A 71 -3.58 0.44 -23.91
C ASN A 71 -3.29 0.50 -22.40
N LYS A 72 -3.37 -0.64 -21.71
CA LYS A 72 -3.15 -0.72 -20.26
C LYS A 72 -1.74 -0.27 -19.85
N ALA A 73 -0.75 -0.48 -20.72
CA ALA A 73 0.65 -0.09 -20.45
C ALA A 73 0.88 1.42 -20.44
N THR A 74 0.02 2.21 -21.10
CA THR A 74 0.16 3.68 -21.14
C THR A 74 -0.64 4.37 -20.04
N LEU A 75 -1.54 3.65 -19.37
CA LEU A 75 -2.33 4.17 -18.27
C LEU A 75 -1.51 4.19 -16.97
N LYS A 76 -1.66 5.27 -16.20
CA LYS A 76 -1.15 5.33 -14.82
C LYS A 76 -2.04 4.46 -13.93
N LEU A 77 -1.59 3.24 -13.66
CA LEU A 77 -2.29 2.29 -12.80
C LEU A 77 -2.08 2.63 -11.31
N PRO A 78 -3.08 2.33 -10.46
CA PRO A 78 -3.02 2.59 -9.02
C PRO A 78 -2.15 1.56 -8.27
N LEU A 79 -2.11 0.30 -8.73
CA LEU A 79 -1.27 -0.74 -8.13
C LEU A 79 0.17 -0.57 -8.62
N ARG A 80 1.12 -0.49 -7.69
CA ARG A 80 2.55 -0.36 -7.95
C ARG A 80 3.29 -1.53 -7.32
N ASP A 81 4.31 -2.04 -8.00
CA ASP A 81 5.18 -3.07 -7.44
C ASP A 81 6.14 -2.41 -6.45
N GLY A 82 6.04 -2.82 -5.20
CA GLY A 82 6.92 -2.37 -4.13
C GLY A 82 7.99 -3.42 -3.90
N GLU A 83 9.25 -2.99 -3.91
CA GLU A 83 10.34 -3.83 -3.43
C GLU A 83 10.50 -3.68 -1.92
N PRO A 84 10.97 -4.73 -1.22
CA PRO A 84 11.36 -4.60 0.18
C PRO A 84 12.36 -3.45 0.31
N LEU A 85 12.11 -2.53 1.23
CA LEU A 85 13.07 -1.50 1.59
C LEU A 85 14.22 -2.23 2.29
N GLY A 86 15.25 -2.61 1.55
CA GLY A 86 16.31 -3.50 2.03
C GLY A 86 16.86 -3.07 3.39
N GLY A 87 16.75 -3.96 4.38
CA GLY A 87 17.71 -4.02 5.48
C GLY A 87 17.57 -3.03 6.64
N HIS A 88 16.37 -2.65 7.06
CA HIS A 88 16.22 -2.21 8.44
C HIS A 88 15.61 -3.36 9.23
N ALA A 89 16.46 -4.01 10.03
CA ALA A 89 16.04 -4.74 11.22
C ALA A 89 14.85 -3.99 11.83
N SER A 90 13.77 -4.72 12.11
CA SER A 90 12.66 -4.11 12.83
C SER A 90 13.21 -3.61 14.17
N ALA A 91 12.68 -2.49 14.71
CA ALA A 91 13.15 -2.02 16.01
C ALA A 91 13.10 -3.13 17.08
N SER A 92 12.16 -4.06 16.96
CA SER A 92 12.11 -5.29 17.78
C SER A 92 13.36 -6.16 17.69
N ASP A 93 13.95 -6.32 16.51
CA ASP A 93 15.16 -7.13 16.33
C ASP A 93 16.35 -6.52 17.10
N ASP A 94 16.46 -5.18 17.17
CA ASP A 94 17.51 -4.46 17.93
C ASP A 94 17.35 -4.59 19.45
N PHE A 95 16.13 -4.71 19.98
CA PHE A 95 15.89 -4.83 21.43
C PHE A 95 16.00 -6.26 21.96
N THR A 96 15.95 -7.28 21.09
CA THR A 96 16.09 -8.69 21.50
C THR A 96 17.54 -9.11 21.76
N ALA A 97 18.52 -8.28 21.39
CA ALA A 97 19.94 -8.57 21.57
C ALA A 97 20.49 -8.26 22.98
N ILE A 98 19.67 -7.80 23.94
CA ILE A 98 20.14 -7.36 25.26
C ILE A 98 19.78 -8.28 26.43
N ASP A 99 19.15 -9.43 26.18
CA ASP A 99 18.85 -10.40 27.23
C ASP A 99 19.70 -11.66 27.04
N ASP A 100 20.44 -12.03 28.10
CA ASP A 100 20.98 -13.37 28.38
C ASP A 100 22.51 -13.65 28.29
N SER A 101 23.42 -12.67 28.37
CA SER A 101 24.83 -13.03 28.69
C SER A 101 25.67 -11.92 29.34
N SER A 102 25.35 -11.53 30.57
CA SER A 102 26.40 -11.14 31.53
C SER A 102 25.80 -10.97 32.92
N ASP A 103 25.90 -12.05 33.70
CA ASP A 103 25.87 -12.09 35.16
C ASP A 103 27.06 -11.29 35.76
N ASP A 104 27.30 -10.06 35.31
CA ASP A 104 28.35 -9.21 35.86
C ASP A 104 27.71 -8.20 36.81
N ASN A 105 27.66 -8.65 38.06
CA ASN A 105 27.41 -7.91 39.28
C ASN A 105 27.91 -6.44 39.19
N PHE A 106 27.02 -5.53 38.80
CA PHE A 106 27.28 -4.09 38.64
C PHE A 106 27.51 -3.36 39.98
N LEU A 107 27.49 -4.07 41.11
CA LEU A 107 27.77 -3.54 42.44
C LEU A 107 28.69 -4.52 43.21
N ALA A 108 29.99 -4.44 42.94
CA ALA A 108 31.04 -4.78 43.89
C ALA A 108 32.19 -3.78 43.78
#